data_AF-A0A921T0H1-F1
#
_entry.id   AF-A0A921T0H1-F1
#
_cell.length_a   1.000
_cell.length_b   1.000
_cell.length_c   1.000
_cell.angle_alpha   90.00
_cell.angle_beta   90.00
_cell.angle_gamma   90.00
#
_symmetry.space_group_name_H-M   'P 1'
#
loop_
_entity.id
_entity.type
_entity.pdbx_description
1 polymer ?
#
loop_
_entity_poly.entity_id
_entity_poly.type
_entity_poly.pdbx_seq_one_letter_code
_entity_poly.pdbx_strand_id
1 'polypeptide(L)'
;MNIRKKFSAQFILIIVFILFIVYTLISSFVFQVKKLNEYKAEISSLNKQISSTKKQIEELKKIENGSTTEDLETIARNRLNMVKPNEILYIDIGKEGN
;
A
#
# COMPACT_ATOMS: atom_id res chain seq x y z
N MET A 1 -37.01 -19.88 -57.07
CA MET A 1 -36.50 -19.12 -55.91
C MET A 1 -34.99 -18.93 -56.07
N ASN A 2 -34.54 -17.68 -56.23
CA ASN A 2 -33.18 -17.35 -56.69
C ASN A 2 -32.09 -17.85 -55.74
N ILE A 3 -31.37 -18.90 -56.13
CA ILE A 3 -30.29 -19.53 -55.36
C ILE A 3 -29.20 -18.52 -54.95
N ARG A 4 -28.98 -17.46 -55.75
CA ARG A 4 -28.08 -16.34 -55.43
C ARG A 4 -28.45 -15.58 -54.16
N LYS A 5 -29.74 -15.44 -53.81
CA LYS A 5 -30.21 -14.78 -52.57
C LYS A 5 -29.99 -15.63 -51.32
N LYS A 6 -30.01 -16.97 -51.44
CA LYS A 6 -29.73 -17.89 -50.32
C LYS A 6 -28.24 -17.88 -49.95
N PHE A 7 -27.36 -17.89 -50.96
CA PHE A 7 -25.91 -17.82 -50.76
C PHE A 7 -25.46 -16.51 -50.09
N SER A 8 -26.04 -15.36 -50.50
CA SER A 8 -25.72 -14.07 -49.87
C SER A 8 -26.19 -13.98 -48.42
N ALA A 9 -27.35 -14.57 -48.08
CA ALA A 9 -27.87 -14.57 -46.71
C ALA A 9 -27.01 -15.44 -45.77
N GLN A 10 -26.50 -16.58 -46.25
CA GLN A 10 -25.59 -17.43 -45.48
C GLN A 10 -24.24 -16.76 -45.22
N PHE A 11 -23.71 -16.02 -46.19
CA PHE A 11 -22.48 -15.22 -46.01
C PHE A 11 -22.67 -14.09 -44.98
N ILE A 12 -23.82 -13.41 -45.01
CA ILE A 12 -24.15 -12.37 -44.03
C ILE A 12 -24.21 -12.96 -42.61
N LEU A 13 -24.79 -14.14 -42.44
CA LEU A 13 -24.83 -14.83 -41.14
C LEU A 13 -23.42 -15.13 -40.61
N ILE A 14 -22.52 -15.62 -41.49
CA ILE A 14 -21.13 -15.92 -41.13
C ILE A 14 -20.38 -14.65 -40.72
N ILE A 15 -20.57 -13.54 -41.43
CA ILE A 15 -19.93 -12.26 -41.10
C ILE A 15 -20.41 -11.75 -39.74
N VAL A 16 -21.72 -11.82 -39.46
CA VAL A 16 -22.28 -11.43 -38.16
C VAL A 16 -21.71 -12.31 -37.04
N PHE A 17 -21.57 -13.61 -37.29
CA PHE A 17 -20.99 -14.54 -36.32
C PHE A 17 -19.51 -14.24 -36.03
N ILE A 18 -18.71 -13.93 -37.07
CA ILE A 18 -17.31 -13.52 -36.91
C ILE A 18 -17.23 -12.21 -36.12
N LEU A 19 -18.07 -11.22 -36.43
CA LEU A 19 -18.11 -9.96 -35.69
C LEU A 19 -18.47 -10.17 -34.21
N PHE A 20 -19.39 -11.09 -33.93
CA PHE A 20 -19.73 -11.46 -32.55
C PHE A 20 -18.53 -12.08 -31.81
N ILE A 21 -17.80 -12.99 -32.45
CA ILE A 21 -16.58 -13.57 -31.87
C ILE A 21 -15.55 -12.46 -31.59
N VAL A 22 -15.28 -11.59 -32.56
CA VAL A 22 -14.33 -10.48 -32.39
C VAL A 22 -14.75 -9.56 -31.24
N TYR A 23 -16.03 -9.21 -31.16
CA TYR A 23 -16.57 -8.38 -30.09
C TYR A 23 -16.37 -9.01 -28.69
N THR A 24 -16.67 -10.31 -28.55
CA THR A 24 -16.48 -11.02 -27.27
C THR A 24 -15.02 -11.11 -26.86
N LEU A 25 -14.10 -11.32 -27.81
CA LEU A 25 -12.66 -11.35 -27.54
C LEU A 25 -12.15 -9.98 -27.04
N ILE A 26 -12.55 -8.89 -27.71
CA ILE A 26 -12.18 -7.52 -27.31
C ILE A 26 -12.71 -7.22 -25.90
N SER A 27 -13.97 -7.55 -25.64
CA SER A 27 -14.60 -7.31 -24.33
C SER A 27 -13.90 -8.08 -23.21
N SER A 28 -13.55 -9.34 -23.44
CA SER A 28 -12.80 -10.16 -22.49
C SER A 28 -11.40 -9.59 -22.22
N PHE A 29 -10.72 -9.13 -23.27
CA PHE A 29 -9.40 -8.52 -23.15
C PHE A 29 -9.44 -7.24 -22.29
N VAL A 30 -10.40 -6.35 -22.53
CA VAL A 30 -10.56 -5.11 -21.73
C VAL A 30 -10.82 -5.43 -20.26
N PHE A 31 -11.62 -6.45 -19.97
CA PHE A 31 -11.87 -6.89 -18.59
C PHE A 31 -10.60 -7.41 -17.92
N GLN A 32 -9.80 -8.22 -18.63
CA GLN A 32 -8.52 -8.74 -18.12
C GLN A 32 -7.51 -7.62 -17.85
N VAL A 33 -7.44 -6.59 -18.71
CA VAL A 33 -6.55 -5.43 -18.52
C VAL A 33 -6.90 -4.67 -17.24
N LYS A 34 -8.18 -4.43 -16.96
CA LYS A 34 -8.61 -3.77 -15.72
C LYS A 34 -8.22 -4.57 -14.48
N LYS A 35 -8.48 -5.88 -14.51
CA LYS A 35 -8.14 -6.80 -13.43
C LYS A 35 -6.63 -6.85 -13.16
N LEU A 36 -5.80 -6.81 -14.19
CA LEU A 36 -4.34 -6.73 -14.05
C LEU A 36 -3.90 -5.43 -13.38
N ASN A 37 -4.53 -4.30 -13.71
CA ASN A 37 -4.19 -3.02 -13.09
C ASN A 37 -4.60 -2.99 -11.61
N GLU A 38 -5.76 -3.55 -11.28
CA GLU A 38 -6.23 -3.69 -9.90
C GLU A 38 -5.28 -4.56 -9.07
N TYR A 39 -4.89 -5.73 -9.59
CA TYR A 39 -3.90 -6.59 -8.94
C TYR A 39 -2.53 -5.93 -8.78
N LYS A 40 -2.07 -5.15 -9.76
CA LYS A 40 -0.83 -4.38 -9.61
C LYS A 40 -0.93 -3.33 -8.49
N ALA A 41 -2.07 -2.65 -8.39
CA ALA A 41 -2.31 -1.66 -7.34
C ALA A 41 -2.36 -2.33 -5.95
N GLU A 42 -3.03 -3.48 -5.84
CA GLU A 42 -3.10 -4.28 -4.61
C GLU A 42 -1.73 -4.80 -4.20
N ILE A 43 -0.94 -5.34 -5.14
CA ILE A 43 0.44 -5.77 -4.87
C ILE A 43 1.30 -4.59 -4.39
N SER A 44 1.14 -3.41 -4.99
CA SER A 44 1.88 -2.21 -4.58
C SER A 44 1.49 -1.77 -3.16
N SER A 45 0.20 -1.78 -2.84
CA SER A 45 -0.30 -1.40 -1.52
C SER A 45 0.13 -2.40 -0.44
N LEU A 46 0.06 -3.71 -0.71
CA LEU A 46 0.54 -4.76 0.17
C LEU A 46 2.05 -4.68 0.39
N ASN A 47 2.84 -4.44 -0.67
CA ASN A 47 4.28 -4.24 -0.52
C ASN A 47 4.61 -3.00 0.33
N LYS A 48 3.85 -1.91 0.18
CA LYS A 48 3.99 -0.73 1.02
C LYS A 48 3.69 -1.06 2.49
N GLN A 49 2.62 -1.80 2.75
CA GLN A 49 2.28 -2.27 4.11
C GLN A 49 3.37 -3.17 4.70
N ILE A 50 3.88 -4.13 3.92
CA ILE A 50 4.99 -5.00 4.35
C ILE A 50 6.23 -4.17 4.68
N SER A 51 6.56 -3.19 3.84
CA SER A 51 7.70 -2.29 4.08
C SER A 51 7.51 -1.46 5.35
N SER A 52 6.32 -0.89 5.57
CA SER A 52 6.04 -0.13 6.80
C SER A 52 6.09 -1.01 8.04
N THR A 53 5.53 -2.22 7.97
CA THR A 53 5.55 -3.17 9.09
C THR A 53 6.97 -3.65 9.37
N LYS A 54 7.78 -3.90 8.35
CA LYS A 54 9.21 -4.22 8.54
C LYS A 54 9.97 -3.09 9.21
N LYS A 55 9.72 -1.83 8.83
CA LYS A 55 10.32 -0.67 9.49
C LYS A 55 9.91 -0.58 10.97
N GLN A 56 8.62 -0.74 11.27
CA GLN A 56 8.14 -0.75 12.65
C GLN A 56 8.76 -1.88 13.47
N ILE A 57 8.88 -3.09 12.90
CA ILE A 57 9.57 -4.20 13.57
C ILE A 57 11.04 -3.87 13.82
N GLU A 58 11.73 -3.23 12.87
CA GLU A 58 13.12 -2.82 13.05
C GLU A 58 13.27 -1.75 14.14
N GLU A 59 12.36 -0.77 14.19
CA GLU A 59 12.30 0.24 15.25
C GLU A 59 12.05 -0.40 16.63
N LEU A 60 11.07 -1.28 16.74
CA LEU A 60 10.78 -2.03 17.96
C LEU A 60 11.95 -2.91 18.39
N LYS A 61 12.62 -3.57 17.43
CA LYS A 61 13.84 -4.34 17.70
C LYS A 61 15.01 -3.46 18.13
N LYS A 62 15.13 -2.22 17.65
CA LYS A 62 16.15 -1.27 18.15
C LYS A 62 15.88 -0.89 19.60
N ILE A 63 14.61 -0.71 19.96
CA ILE A 63 14.18 -0.49 21.34
C ILE A 63 14.50 -1.74 22.20
N GLU A 64 14.19 -2.94 21.71
CA GLU A 64 14.41 -4.20 22.42
C GLU A 64 15.90 -4.59 22.54
N ASN A 65 16.71 -4.38 21.50
CA ASN A 65 18.12 -4.80 21.45
C ASN A 65 19.11 -3.75 22.02
N GLY A 66 18.63 -2.74 22.76
CA GLY A 66 19.51 -1.93 23.59
C GLY A 66 19.95 -0.57 23.03
N SER A 67 19.09 0.12 22.27
CA SER A 67 19.20 1.60 22.16
C SER A 67 18.53 2.37 23.31
N THR A 68 18.15 1.64 24.37
CA THR A 68 17.97 2.18 25.71
C THR A 68 19.08 1.62 26.61
N THR A 69 20.31 2.10 26.41
CA THR A 69 21.28 2.08 27.51
C THR A 69 20.83 2.99 28.66
N GLU A 70 19.85 3.85 28.41
CA GLU A 70 19.09 4.56 29.44
C GLU A 70 17.83 3.77 29.81
N ASP A 71 17.80 3.28 31.04
CA ASP A 71 16.65 2.61 31.65
C ASP A 71 15.33 3.31 31.30
N LEU A 72 14.27 2.53 31.05
CA LEU A 72 12.89 3.04 30.87
C LEU A 72 12.48 4.04 31.98
N GLU A 73 13.00 3.86 33.20
CA GLU A 73 12.86 4.78 34.33
C GLU A 73 13.40 6.18 34.00
N THR A 74 14.57 6.29 33.36
CA THR A 74 15.20 7.56 32.99
C THR A 74 14.39 8.29 31.92
N ILE A 75 13.84 7.58 30.94
CA ILE A 75 12.99 8.18 29.91
C ILE A 75 11.68 8.69 30.53
N ALA A 76 11.04 7.89 31.38
CA ALA A 76 9.83 8.30 32.08
C ALA A 76 10.09 9.51 33.00
N ARG A 77 11.21 9.49 33.73
CA ARG A 77 11.64 10.56 34.63
C ARG A 77 11.89 11.89 33.90
N ASN A 78 12.60 11.84 32.78
CA ASN A 78 12.84 13.01 31.92
C ASN A 78 11.54 13.58 31.34
N ARG A 79 10.60 12.72 30.92
CA ARG A 79 9.30 13.15 30.39
C ARG A 79 8.38 13.75 31.46
N LEU A 80 8.44 13.25 32.68
CA LEU A 80 7.60 13.71 33.81
C LEU A 80 8.28 14.81 34.64
N ASN A 81 9.47 15.24 34.25
CA ASN A 81 10.31 16.19 34.99
C ASN A 81 10.50 15.78 36.48
N MET A 82 10.64 14.47 36.71
CA MET A 82 10.82 13.89 38.04
C MET A 82 12.31 13.74 38.36
N VAL A 83 12.66 13.65 39.64
CA VAL A 83 14.03 13.41 40.11
C VAL A 83 14.05 12.28 41.14
N LYS A 84 15.17 11.56 41.28
CA LYS A 84 15.27 10.53 42.33
C LYS A 84 15.31 11.19 43.72
N PRO A 85 14.87 10.49 44.78
CA PRO A 85 15.11 10.94 46.14
C PRO A 85 16.62 11.21 46.34
N ASN A 86 16.97 12.42 46.78
CA ASN A 86 18.34 12.93 46.96
C ASN A 86 19.11 13.37 45.68
N GLU A 87 18.43 13.61 44.56
CA GLU A 87 19.03 14.18 43.34
C GLU A 87 18.71 15.69 43.24
N ILE A 88 19.71 16.54 42.98
CA ILE A 88 19.55 18.00 42.88
C ILE A 88 19.59 18.39 41.40
N LEU A 89 18.49 18.93 40.88
CA LEU A 89 18.37 19.43 39.51
C LEU A 89 18.74 20.91 39.46
N TYR A 90 19.74 21.27 38.65
CA TYR A 90 20.08 22.67 38.37
C TYR A 90 19.37 23.11 37.09
N ILE A 91 18.47 24.08 37.20
CA ILE A 91 17.82 24.72 36.04
C ILE A 91 18.49 26.08 35.87
N ASP A 92 19.26 26.23 34.79
CA ASP A 92 19.83 27.53 34.42
C ASP A 92 18.73 28.40 33.79
N ILE A 93 18.07 29.18 34.64
CA ILE A 93 17.22 30.30 34.20
C ILE A 93 18.14 31.46 33.82
N GLY A 94 18.76 31.32 32.64
CA GLY A 94 19.52 32.38 32.01
C GLY A 94 18.64 33.63 31.86
N LYS A 95 18.96 34.63 32.68
CA LYS A 95 18.45 36.02 32.69
C LYS A 95 17.45 36.37 31.59
N GLU A 96 16.17 36.46 31.97
CA GLU A 96 15.29 37.44 31.35
C GLU A 96 15.89 38.84 31.59
N GLY A 97 16.38 39.47 30.52
CA GLY A 97 17.07 40.74 30.63
C GLY A 97 17.51 41.32 29.29
N ASN A 98 16.56 41.44 28.35
CA ASN A 98 16.28 42.63 27.52
C ASN A 98 15.27 42.28 26.41
#